data_AF-A0A2D9QBP8-F1
#
_entry.id   AF-A0A2D9QBP8-F1
#
_cell.length_a   1.000
_cell.length_b   1.000
_cell.length_c   1.000
_cell.angle_alpha   90.00
_cell.angle_beta   90.00
_cell.angle_gamma   90.00
#
_symmetry.space_group_name_H-M   'P 1'
#
loop_
_entity.id
_entity.type
_entity.pdbx_description
1 polymer ?
#
loop_
_entity_poly.entity_id
_entity_poly.type
_entity_poly.pdbx_seq_one_letter_code
_entity_poly.pdbx_strand_id
1 'polypeptide(L)'
;MGFGGSAAAMVQSIRNNAKQLAKRNNYFEKDVDSKYGTSTKIVDYKKMSPAQFEAFKQKLKENELRRQKNLAIVFGSVMLIIVGVIIYFLFYH
;
A
#
# COMPACT_ATOMS: atom_id res chain seq x y z
N MET A 1 2.19 35.36 36.09
CA MET A 1 2.31 34.58 34.85
C MET A 1 0.99 34.71 34.10
N GLY A 2 0.90 35.68 33.20
CA GLY A 2 -0.36 36.14 32.62
C GLY A 2 -0.67 35.50 31.26
N PHE A 3 -1.97 35.43 30.95
CA PHE A 3 -2.61 34.96 29.71
C PHE A 3 -1.91 35.39 28.41
N GLY A 4 -1.22 36.54 28.42
CA GLY A 4 -0.45 37.05 27.27
C GLY A 4 0.77 36.21 26.86
N GLY A 5 1.40 35.49 27.78
CA GLY A 5 2.53 34.59 27.46
C GLY A 5 2.07 33.34 26.70
N SER A 6 0.92 32.79 27.10
CA SER A 6 0.32 31.60 26.49
C SER A 6 -0.21 31.88 25.08
N ALA A 7 -0.84 33.05 24.88
CA ALA A 7 -1.29 33.49 23.56
C ALA A 7 -0.11 33.76 22.61
N ALA A 8 0.97 34.38 23.09
CA ALA A 8 2.18 34.62 22.30
C ALA A 8 2.87 33.29 21.90
N ALA A 9 2.94 32.32 22.82
CA ALA A 9 3.49 31.00 22.53
C ALA A 9 2.65 30.24 21.48
N MET A 10 1.33 30.37 21.53
CA MET A 10 0.42 29.78 20.54
C MET A 10 0.58 30.43 19.15
N VAL A 11 0.69 31.75 19.08
CA VAL A 11 0.93 32.46 17.81
C VAL A 11 2.28 32.04 17.21
N GLN A 12 3.30 31.88 18.05
CA GLN A 12 4.63 31.46 17.62
C GLN A 12 4.64 29.99 17.13
N SER A 13 3.89 29.09 17.79
CA SER A 13 3.78 27.69 17.36
C SER A 13 3.06 27.56 16.02
N ILE A 14 1.97 28.30 15.80
CA ILE A 14 1.26 28.37 14.51
C ILE A 14 2.19 28.89 13.41
N ARG A 15 2.93 29.97 13.67
CA ARG A 15 3.84 30.57 12.69
C ARG A 15 5.00 29.63 12.32
N ASN A 16 5.52 28.88 13.29
CA ASN A 16 6.57 27.90 13.06
C ASN A 16 6.04 26.70 12.25
N ASN A 17 4.82 26.23 12.53
CA ASN A 17 4.19 25.15 11.77
C ASN A 17 3.93 25.56 10.32
N ALA A 18 3.43 26.78 10.08
CA ALA A 18 3.23 27.33 8.74
C ALA A 18 4.55 27.42 7.94
N LYS A 19 5.65 27.85 8.58
CA LYS A 19 6.98 27.88 7.95
C LYS A 19 7.51 26.48 7.63
N GLN A 20 7.23 25.48 8.49
CA GLN A 20 7.60 24.09 8.22
C GLN A 20 6.78 23.51 7.08
N LEU A 21 5.48 23.77 7.03
CA LEU A 21 4.61 23.35 5.92
C LEU A 21 5.06 23.95 4.59
N ALA A 22 5.41 25.24 4.55
CA ALA A 22 5.93 25.90 3.35
C ALA A 22 7.30 25.35 2.88
N LYS A 23 8.12 24.82 3.79
CA LYS A 23 9.42 24.19 3.47
C LYS A 23 9.32 22.71 3.13
N ARG A 24 8.18 22.06 3.42
CA ARG A 24 7.96 20.68 2.97
C ARG A 24 7.77 20.73 1.47
N ASN A 25 8.73 20.18 0.73
CA ASN A 25 8.49 19.81 -0.66
C ASN A 25 7.24 18.92 -0.67
N ASN A 26 6.19 19.36 -1.36
CA ASN A 26 4.99 18.56 -1.54
C ASN A 26 5.41 17.24 -2.18
N TYR A 27 5.36 16.16 -1.39
CA TYR A 27 5.73 14.81 -1.84
C TYR A 27 4.93 14.35 -3.06
N PHE A 28 3.80 15.02 -3.34
CA PHE A 28 2.91 14.75 -4.46
C PHE A 28 3.15 15.65 -5.69
N GLU A 29 3.94 16.72 -5.58
CA GLU A 29 4.11 17.69 -6.69
C GLU A 29 5.49 17.65 -7.34
N LYS A 30 6.44 16.93 -6.77
CA LYS A 30 7.79 16.86 -7.32
C LYS A 30 7.96 15.49 -7.98
N ASP A 31 8.27 15.50 -9.29
CA ASP A 31 8.95 14.37 -9.95
C ASP A 31 10.29 14.18 -9.24
N VAL A 32 10.29 13.52 -8.09
CA VAL A 32 11.50 13.17 -7.37
C VAL A 32 12.03 11.92 -8.05
N ASP A 33 13.15 12.04 -8.76
CA ASP A 33 13.92 10.86 -9.16
C ASP A 33 14.22 10.06 -7.91
N SER A 34 13.59 8.89 -7.80
CA SER A 34 13.73 8.04 -6.65
C SER A 34 15.19 7.61 -6.54
N LYS A 35 15.90 8.12 -5.53
CA LYS A 35 17.28 7.71 -5.21
C LYS A 35 17.42 6.21 -4.91
N TYR A 36 16.30 5.52 -4.72
CA TYR A 36 16.20 4.09 -4.53
C TYR A 36 15.34 3.51 -5.66
N GLY A 37 15.96 2.73 -6.55
CA GLY A 37 15.46 2.32 -7.87
C GLY A 37 14.27 1.36 -7.90
N THR A 38 13.27 1.54 -7.04
CA THR A 38 12.05 0.71 -7.04
C THR A 38 10.76 1.49 -6.87
N SER A 39 10.81 2.83 -6.80
CA SER A 39 9.59 3.63 -6.82
C SER A 39 9.14 3.85 -8.26
N THR A 40 8.25 3.00 -8.75
CA THR A 40 7.46 3.28 -9.95
C THR A 40 6.83 4.67 -9.83
N LYS A 41 6.88 5.46 -10.91
CA LYS A 41 6.23 6.78 -10.97
C LYS A 41 4.79 6.65 -10.48
N ILE A 42 4.38 7.54 -9.57
CA ILE A 42 2.99 7.64 -9.14
C ILE A 42 2.20 8.10 -10.37
N VAL A 43 1.53 7.15 -11.03
CA VAL A 43 0.65 7.48 -12.15
C VAL A 43 -0.58 8.14 -11.55
N ASP A 44 -0.80 9.42 -11.83
CA ASP A 44 -2.03 10.11 -11.42
C ASP A 44 -3.21 9.56 -12.23
N TYR A 45 -3.91 8.59 -11.66
CA TYR A 45 -5.05 7.91 -12.29
C TYR A 45 -6.27 8.83 -12.45
N LYS A 46 -6.23 10.07 -11.92
CA LYS A 46 -7.31 11.04 -12.03
C LYS A 46 -7.61 11.45 -13.48
N LYS A 47 -6.70 11.17 -14.43
CA LYS A 47 -6.83 11.46 -15.87
C LYS A 47 -6.85 10.21 -16.76
N MET A 48 -7.29 9.06 -16.25
CA MET A 48 -7.37 7.85 -17.07
C MET A 48 -8.54 7.93 -18.06
N SER A 49 -8.29 7.63 -19.33
CA SER A 49 -9.36 7.50 -20.34
C SER A 49 -10.31 6.36 -19.97
N PRO A 50 -11.62 6.42 -20.31
CA PRO A 50 -12.57 5.33 -20.04
C PRO A 50 -12.07 3.96 -20.53
N ALA A 51 -11.42 3.90 -21.69
CA ALA A 51 -10.87 2.66 -22.24
C ALA A 51 -9.71 2.10 -21.40
N GLN A 52 -8.87 2.99 -20.86
CA GLN A 52 -7.77 2.61 -19.99
C GLN A 52 -8.29 2.12 -18.62
N PHE A 53 -9.37 2.72 -18.12
CA PHE A 53 -10.00 2.31 -16.87
C PHE A 53 -10.64 0.92 -16.95
N GLU A 54 -11.29 0.60 -18.06
CA GLU A 54 -11.82 -0.77 -18.29
C GLU A 54 -10.69 -1.81 -18.39
N ALA A 55 -9.60 -1.48 -19.08
CA ALA A 55 -8.42 -2.35 -19.11
C ALA A 55 -7.80 -2.55 -17.71
N PHE A 56 -7.80 -1.51 -16.88
CA PHE A 56 -7.33 -1.59 -15.49
C PHE A 56 -8.23 -2.50 -14.63
N LYS A 57 -9.55 -2.37 -14.74
CA LYS A 57 -10.51 -3.27 -14.06
C LYS A 57 -10.29 -4.72 -14.45
N GLN A 58 -10.11 -4.99 -15.75
CA GLN A 58 -9.84 -6.36 -16.23
C GLN A 58 -8.56 -6.92 -15.62
N LYS A 59 -7.46 -6.14 -15.63
CA LYS A 59 -6.20 -6.55 -15.00
C LYS A 59 -6.34 -6.82 -13.49
N LEU A 60 -7.10 -6.00 -12.77
CA LEU A 60 -7.37 -6.24 -11.35
C LEU A 60 -8.11 -7.56 -11.13
N LYS A 61 -9.14 -7.83 -11.93
CA LYS A 61 -9.92 -9.07 -11.83
C LYS A 61 -9.07 -10.31 -12.15
N GLU A 62 -8.23 -10.24 -13.17
CA GLU A 62 -7.32 -11.34 -13.54
C GLU A 62 -6.28 -11.60 -12.45
N ASN A 63 -5.70 -10.55 -11.87
CA ASN A 63 -4.74 -10.69 -10.77
C ASN A 63 -5.37 -11.31 -9.53
N GLU A 64 -6.59 -10.90 -9.18
CA GLU A 64 -7.31 -11.49 -8.06
C GLU A 64 -7.60 -12.98 -8.31
N LEU A 65 -8.02 -13.34 -9.53
CA LEU A 65 -8.31 -14.72 -9.89
C LEU A 65 -7.05 -15.59 -9.89
N ARG A 66 -5.92 -15.06 -10.38
CA ARG A 66 -4.61 -15.74 -10.28
C ARG A 66 -4.18 -15.92 -8.83
N ARG A 67 -4.36 -14.89 -7.99
CA ARG A 67 -4.05 -14.97 -6.56
C ARG A 67 -4.86 -16.06 -5.86
N GLN A 68 -6.17 -16.10 -6.09
CA GLN A 68 -7.05 -17.12 -5.52
C GLN A 68 -6.69 -18.53 -5.99
N LYS A 69 -6.38 -18.71 -7.28
CA LYS A 69 -5.89 -19.99 -7.80
C LYS A 69 -4.60 -20.44 -7.11
N ASN A 70 -3.63 -19.55 -7.00
CA ASN A 70 -2.35 -19.86 -6.35
C ASN A 70 -2.56 -20.23 -4.88
N LEU A 71 -3.40 -19.48 -4.15
CA LEU A 71 -3.74 -19.81 -2.77
C LEU A 71 -4.41 -21.18 -2.67
N ALA A 72 -5.39 -21.48 -3.51
CA ALA A 72 -6.07 -22.78 -3.53
C ALA A 72 -5.10 -23.93 -3.80
N ILE A 73 -4.16 -23.76 -4.72
CA ILE A 73 -3.12 -24.76 -5.02
C ILE A 73 -2.21 -24.97 -3.80
N VAL A 74 -1.73 -23.90 -3.18
CA VAL A 74 -0.83 -23.98 -2.03
C VAL A 74 -1.54 -24.66 -0.85
N PHE A 75 -2.71 -24.16 -0.45
CA PHE A 75 -3.47 -24.74 0.65
C PHE A 75 -3.92 -26.18 0.36
N GLY A 76 -4.36 -26.46 -0.87
CA GLY A 76 -4.73 -27.80 -1.29
C GLY A 76 -3.56 -28.78 -1.22
N SER A 77 -2.37 -28.37 -1.69
CA SER A 77 -1.17 -29.20 -1.65
C SER A 77 -0.73 -29.52 -0.22
N VAL A 78 -0.76 -28.53 0.68
CA VAL A 78 -0.43 -28.73 2.10
C VAL A 78 -1.44 -29.66 2.77
N MET A 79 -2.74 -29.49 2.51
CA MET A 79 -3.77 -30.38 3.05
C MET A 79 -3.61 -31.82 2.57
N LEU A 80 -3.29 -32.02 1.28
CA LEU A 80 -3.04 -33.36 0.74
C LEU A 80 -1.88 -34.06 1.44
N ILE A 81 -0.79 -33.35 1.72
CA ILE A 81 0.35 -33.92 2.46
C ILE A 81 -0.07 -34.34 3.87
N ILE A 82 -0.79 -33.47 4.59
CA ILE A 82 -1.26 -33.76 5.96
C ILE A 82 -2.16 -34.99 5.96
N VAL A 83 -3.15 -35.05 5.04
CA VAL A 83 -4.04 -36.20 4.92
C VAL A 83 -3.26 -37.47 4.58
N GLY A 84 -2.27 -37.39 3.68
CA GLY A 84 -1.40 -38.52 3.35
C GLY A 84 -0.61 -39.04 4.56
N VAL A 85 -0.06 -38.13 5.38
CA VAL A 85 0.64 -38.49 6.61
C VAL A 85 -0.31 -39.15 7.62
N ILE A 86 -1.51 -38.61 7.80
CA ILE A 86 -2.52 -39.20 8.70
C ILE A 86 -2.87 -40.61 8.24
N ILE A 87 -3.15 -40.82 6.95
CA ILE A 87 -3.46 -42.14 6.39
C ILE A 87 -2.29 -43.10 6.62
N TYR A 88 -1.06 -42.67 6.36
CA TYR A 88 0.12 -43.50 6.62
C TYR A 88 0.19 -43.96 8.08
N PHE A 89 0.01 -43.05 9.04
CA PHE A 89 0.01 -43.38 10.46
C PHE A 89 -1.16 -44.28 10.89
N LEU A 90 -2.30 -44.22 10.22
CA LEU A 90 -3.49 -45.00 10.59
C LEU A 90 -3.46 -46.44 10.08
N PHE A 91 -2.77 -46.69 8.96
CA PHE A 91 -2.80 -47.98 8.26
C PHE A 91 -1.46 -48.71 8.24
N TYR A 92 -0.33 -48.02 8.42
CA TYR A 92 1.01 -48.61 8.31
C TYR A 92 1.86 -48.47 9.58
N HIS A 93 1.34 -47.82 10.61
CA HIS A 93 1.89 -47.81 11.96
C HIS A 93 0.83 -48.35 12.93
#